data_AF-A8V325-F1
#
_entry.id   AF-A8V325-F1
#
_cell.length_a   1.000
_cell.length_b   1.000
_cell.length_c   1.000
_cell.angle_alpha   90.00
_cell.angle_beta   90.00
_cell.angle_gamma   90.00
#
_symmetry.space_group_name_H-M   'P 1'
#
loop_
_entity.id
_entity.type
_entity.pdbx_description
1 polymer ?
#
loop_
_entity_poly.entity_id
_entity_poly.type
_entity_poly.pdbx_seq_one_letter_code
_entity_poly.pdbx_strand_id
1 'polypeptide(L)' 'MIMEKEYTALIKEFLKEKSLKPFRIRVLKENDGFIMIIVKVANIQLNKAVDLSFEATRKLYKETGQDIAVSIIPT' A
#
# COMPACT_ATOMS: atom_id res chain seq x y z
N MET A 1 11.16 -3.78 -14.74
CA MET A 1 10.47 -2.54 -14.32
C MET A 1 9.07 -2.96 -13.92
N ILE A 2 8.71 -2.87 -12.64
CA ILE A 2 7.43 -3.39 -12.11
C ILE A 2 6.27 -2.50 -12.57
N MET A 3 5.18 -3.11 -13.04
CA MET A 3 4.00 -2.41 -13.55
C MET A 3 2.98 -2.13 -12.43
N GLU A 4 2.12 -1.11 -12.58
CA GLU A 4 1.11 -0.70 -11.57
C GLU A 4 0.25 -1.87 -11.02
N LYS A 5 -0.09 -2.83 -11.89
CA LYS A 5 -0.88 -4.02 -11.54
C LYS A 5 -0.17 -4.91 -10.51
N GLU A 6 1.15 -4.98 -10.55
CA GLU A 6 1.95 -5.82 -9.65
C GLU A 6 1.97 -5.21 -8.24
N TYR A 7 2.17 -3.88 -8.12
CA TYR A 7 2.06 -3.19 -6.82
C TYR A 7 0.70 -3.39 -6.16
N THR A 8 -0.37 -3.31 -6.95
CA THR A 8 -1.73 -3.55 -6.46
C THR A 8 -1.92 -4.99 -5.98
N ALA A 9 -1.28 -5.97 -6.62
CA ALA A 9 -1.33 -7.37 -6.20
C ALA A 9 -0.56 -7.58 -4.88
N LEU A 10 0.68 -7.08 -4.80
CA LEU A 10 1.54 -7.22 -3.63
C LEU A 10 0.91 -6.59 -2.38
N ILE A 11 0.37 -5.37 -2.49
CA ILE A 11 -0.29 -4.72 -1.36
C ILE A 11 -1.58 -5.45 -0.98
N LYS A 12 -2.36 -5.98 -1.93
CA LYS A 12 -3.56 -6.78 -1.61
C LYS A 12 -3.22 -8.05 -0.87
N GLU A 13 -2.17 -8.75 -1.29
CA GLU A 13 -1.72 -9.98 -0.64
C GLU A 13 -1.23 -9.71 0.78
N PHE A 14 -0.39 -8.68 0.96
CA PHE A 14 0.07 -8.24 2.27
C PHE A 14 -1.10 -7.88 3.22
N LEU A 15 -2.07 -7.09 2.75
CA LEU A 15 -3.22 -6.72 3.56
C LEU A 15 -4.10 -7.92 3.90
N LYS A 16 -4.22 -8.90 2.98
CA LYS A 16 -4.92 -10.16 3.22
C LYS A 16 -4.24 -11.00 4.30
N GLU A 17 -2.92 -11.16 4.25
CA GLU A 17 -2.13 -11.83 5.30
C GLU A 17 -2.39 -11.21 6.68
N LYS A 18 -2.53 -9.89 6.74
CA LYS A 18 -2.73 -9.12 7.97
C LYS A 18 -4.19 -8.97 8.37
N SER A 19 -5.12 -9.63 7.66
CA SER A 19 -6.56 -9.53 7.91
C SER A 19 -7.06 -8.09 7.93
N LEU A 20 -6.60 -7.26 6.98
CA LEU A 20 -7.10 -5.92 6.71
C LEU A 20 -7.83 -5.95 5.37
N LYS A 21 -9.07 -5.43 5.34
CA LYS A 21 -9.89 -5.40 4.11
C LYS A 21 -9.98 -3.97 3.59
N PRO A 22 -9.19 -3.61 2.57
CA PRO A 22 -9.30 -2.29 1.96
C PRO A 22 -10.56 -2.20 1.09
N PHE A 23 -11.22 -1.05 1.12
CA PHE A 23 -12.30 -0.72 0.19
C PHE A 23 -11.78 -0.44 -1.21
N ARG A 24 -10.64 0.25 -1.30
CA ARG A 24 -10.03 0.62 -2.57
C ARG A 24 -8.52 0.74 -2.43
N ILE A 25 -7.81 0.38 -3.49
CA ILE A 25 -6.37 0.61 -3.61
C ILE A 25 -6.14 1.33 -4.93
N ARG A 26 -5.30 2.37 -4.91
CA ARG A 26 -4.80 3.05 -6.11
C ARG A 26 -3.30 3.15 -6.01
N VAL A 27 -2.61 2.98 -7.13
CA VAL A 27 -1.17 3.15 -7.23
C VAL A 27 -0.91 4.30 -8.19
N LEU A 28 -0.10 5.25 -7.77
CA LEU A 28 0.28 6.44 -8.52
C LEU A 28 1.80 6.43 -8.64
N LYS A 29 2.31 6.60 -9.86
CA LYS A 29 3.73 6.81 -10.08
C LYS A 29 3.98 8.30 -10.16
N GLU A 30 4.80 8.84 -9.26
CA GLU A 30 5.23 10.23 -9.36
C GLU A 30 6.44 10.38 -10.29
N ASN A 31 6.59 11.57 -10.87
CA ASN A 31 7.65 11.85 -11.83
C ASN A 31 9.06 11.78 -11.19
N ASP A 32 9.14 11.89 -9.86
CA ASP A 32 10.39 11.88 -9.10
C ASP A 32 10.91 10.46 -8.79
N GLY A 33 10.33 9.42 -9.41
CA GLY A 33 10.80 8.04 -9.27
C GLY A 33 10.23 7.27 -8.08
N PHE A 34 9.29 7.89 -7.37
CA PHE A 34 8.61 7.32 -6.21
C PHE A 34 7.20 6.81 -6.56
N ILE A 35 6.75 5.76 -5.86
CA ILE A 35 5.42 5.17 -6.01
C ILE A 35 4.56 5.49 -4.79
N MET A 36 3.43 6.16 -5.01
CA MET A 36 2.43 6.40 -3.99
C MET A 36 1.29 5.39 -4.09
N ILE A 37 1.04 4.65 -3.02
CA ILE A 37 -0.07 3.69 -2.90
C ILE A 37 -1.10 4.25 -1.94
N ILE A 38 -2.30 4.52 -2.45
CA ILE A 38 -3.42 4.99 -1.65
C ILE A 38 -4.32 3.81 -1.30
N VAL A 39 -4.47 3.53 -0.02
CA VAL A 39 -5.34 2.48 0.50
C VAL A 39 -6.49 3.10 1.27
N LYS A 40 -7.71 2.88 0.78
CA LYS A 40 -8.94 3.33 1.43
C LYS A 40 -9.46 2.23 2.35
N VAL A 41 -9.65 2.53 3.63
CA VAL A 41 -10.07 1.56 4.68
C VAL A 41 -11.27 2.10 5.49
N ALA A 42 -11.92 1.22 6.25
CA ALA A 42 -12.97 1.64 7.19
C ALA A 42 -12.37 2.39 8.39
N ASN A 43 -13.09 3.38 8.92
CA ASN A 43 -12.67 4.13 10.12
C ASN A 43 -12.28 3.23 11.29
N ILE A 44 -13.04 2.15 11.54
CA ILE A 44 -12.76 1.19 12.62
C ILE A 44 -11.41 0.46 12.45
N GLN A 45 -10.86 0.45 11.23
CA GLN A 45 -9.59 -0.20 10.90
C GLN A 45 -8.44 0.81 10.72
N LEU A 46 -8.67 2.11 10.94
CA LEU A 46 -7.68 3.16 10.65
C LEU A 46 -6.37 2.95 11.42
N ASN A 47 -6.43 2.75 12.74
CA ASN A 47 -5.23 2.54 13.56
C ASN A 47 -4.42 1.35 13.07
N LYS A 48 -5.09 0.21 12.86
CA LYS A 48 -4.46 -1.00 12.32
C LYS A 48 -3.86 -0.75 10.92
N ALA A 49 -4.55 0.01 10.07
CA ALA A 49 -4.08 0.32 8.72
C ALA A 49 -2.85 1.22 8.72
N VAL A 50 -2.76 2.18 9.64
CA VAL A 50 -1.59 3.07 9.80
C VAL A 50 -0.39 2.27 10.27
N ASP A 51 -0.54 1.40 11.27
CA ASP A 51 0.57 0.53 11.72
C ASP A 51 1.08 -0.36 10.57
N LEU A 52 0.14 -0.90 9.78
CA LEU A 52 0.45 -1.74 8.64
C LEU A 52 1.02 -0.97 7.44
N SER A 53 0.85 0.35 7.34
CA SER A 53 1.35 1.13 6.20
C SER A 53 2.88 1.23 6.22
N PHE A 54 3.48 1.36 7.40
CA PHE A 54 4.94 1.33 7.57
C PHE A 54 5.52 -0.05 7.22
N GLU A 55 4.86 -1.12 7.68
CA GLU A 55 5.27 -2.49 7.37
C GLU A 55 5.14 -2.78 5.87
N ALA A 56 4.03 -2.37 5.24
CA ALA A 56 3.80 -2.49 3.81
C ALA A 56 4.87 -1.74 3.00
N THR A 57 5.16 -0.48 3.38
CA THR A 57 6.18 0.35 2.73
C THR A 57 7.54 -0.34 2.77
N ARG A 58 7.95 -0.84 3.94
CA ARG A 58 9.23 -1.53 4.10
C ARG A 58 9.30 -2.86 3.33
N LYS A 59 8.22 -3.65 3.33
CA LYS A 59 8.14 -4.91 2.58
C LYS A 59 8.29 -4.65 1.08
N LEU A 60 7.50 -3.72 0.55
CA LEU A 60 7.52 -3.39 -0.88
C LEU A 60 8.84 -2.77 -1.32
N TYR A 61 9.47 -1.92 -0.52
CA TYR A 61 10.82 -1.42 -0.82
C TYR A 61 11.83 -2.56 -0.96
N LYS A 62 11.81 -3.54 -0.04
CA LYS A 62 12.71 -4.70 -0.11
C LYS A 62 12.47 -5.58 -1.34
N GLU A 63 11.22 -5.74 -1.76
CA GLU A 63 10.87 -6.59 -2.90
C GLU A 63 11.13 -5.91 -4.25
N THR A 64 10.97 -4.59 -4.32
CA THR A 64 10.98 -3.86 -5.60
C THR A 64 12.22 -2.98 -5.79
N GLY A 65 12.92 -2.63 -4.72
CA GLY A 65 14.01 -1.66 -4.70
C GLY A 65 13.58 -0.22 -5.01
N GLN A 66 12.27 0.08 -4.99
CA GLN A 66 11.73 1.40 -5.28
C GLN A 66 11.26 2.09 -4.00
N ASP A 67 11.41 3.42 -3.97
CA ASP A 67 10.85 4.24 -2.91
C ASP A 67 9.33 4.29 -3.05
N ILE A 68 8.64 3.90 -1.98
CA ILE A 68 7.18 3.75 -1.96
C ILE A 68 6.65 4.46 -0.72
N ALA A 69 5.51 5.12 -0.81
CA ALA A 69 4.72 5.41 0.37
C ALA A 69 3.33 4.83 0.26
N VAL A 70 2.85 4.33 1.37
CA VAL A 70 1.50 3.83 1.53
C VAL A 70 0.70 4.85 2.33
N SER A 71 -0.17 5.59 1.65
CA SER A 71 -1.09 6.56 2.27
C SER A 71 -2.42 5.89 2.58
N ILE A 72 -2.85 5.97 3.84
CA ILE A 72 -4.13 5.44 4.30
C ILE A 72 -5.16 6.56 4.33
N ILE A 73 -6.30 6.33 3.68
CA ILE A 73 -7.43 7.27 3.69
C ILE A 73 -8.65 6.59 4.33
N PRO A 74 -9.24 7.17 5.38
CA PRO A 74 -10.47 6.64 5.94
C PRO A 74 -11.65 6.79 4.97
N THR A 75 -12.66 5.93 5.17
CA THR A 75 -13.98 6.03 4.53
C THR A 75 -15.00 6.44 5.56
#